data_AF-A0AAW8V3X1-F1
#
_entry.id   AF-A0AAW8V3X1-F1
#
_cell.length_a   1.000
_cell.length_b   1.000
_cell.length_c   1.000
_cell.angle_alpha   90.00
_cell.angle_beta   90.00
_cell.angle_gamma   90.00
#
_symmetry.space_group_name_H-M   'P 1'
#
loop_
_entity.id
_entity.type
_entity.pdbx_description
1 polymer ?
#
loop_
_entity_poly.entity_id
_entity_poly.type
_entity_poly.pdbx_seq_one_letter_code
_entity_poly.pdbx_strand_id
1 'polypeptide(L)'
;MTKTAKDELNILFPNAKINIAGVEVEVKEYTLLQQLQHHEKLMPFIHSLRETMADKASFSLDKLMDCISAHYQDVLELVALSTDQSVEFIQNLKGEDAESLLMLWWTVNSDFFTRKVLQPTLEKMAMKQVETLTSASLSST
;
A
#
# COMPACT_ATOMS: atom_id res chain seq x y z
N MET A 1 23.53 3.05 -24.83
CA MET A 1 23.23 1.73 -24.24
C MET A 1 21.73 1.54 -24.28
N THR A 2 21.24 0.47 -24.90
CA THR A 2 19.81 0.17 -25.08
C THR A 2 19.29 -0.62 -23.88
N LYS A 3 18.26 -0.07 -23.22
CA LYS A 3 17.54 -0.72 -22.11
C LYS A 3 16.73 -1.90 -22.65
N THR A 4 16.73 -3.03 -21.94
CA THR A 4 16.10 -4.27 -22.40
C THR A 4 14.66 -4.41 -21.89
N ALA A 5 13.80 -5.15 -22.59
CA ALA A 5 12.41 -5.40 -22.16
C ALA A 5 12.29 -6.06 -20.77
N LYS A 6 13.31 -6.80 -20.31
CA LYS A 6 13.42 -7.36 -18.95
C LYS A 6 13.67 -6.28 -17.89
N ASP A 7 14.34 -5.19 -18.27
CA ASP A 7 14.55 -4.01 -17.43
C ASP A 7 13.31 -3.10 -17.39
N GLU A 8 12.32 -3.33 -18.26
CA GLU A 8 11.03 -2.62 -18.28
C GLU A 8 9.93 -3.41 -17.56
N LEU A 9 10.02 -4.74 -17.49
CA LEU A 9 9.11 -5.60 -16.72
C LEU A 9 9.34 -5.54 -15.19
N ASN A 10 10.55 -5.22 -14.71
CA ASN A 10 10.82 -4.89 -13.30
C ASN A 10 10.25 -3.53 -12.85
N ILE A 11 9.76 -2.71 -13.79
CA ILE A 11 9.31 -1.33 -13.56
C ILE A 11 7.80 -1.26 -13.25
N LEU A 12 7.06 -2.36 -13.40
CA LEU A 12 5.65 -2.50 -13.03
C LEU A 12 5.44 -3.26 -11.69
N PHE A 13 6.56 -3.60 -11.01
CA PHE A 13 6.76 -4.31 -9.71
C PHE A 13 6.19 -5.74 -9.58
N PRO A 14 7.02 -6.74 -9.27
CA PRO A 14 6.66 -7.61 -8.14
C PRO A 14 7.86 -8.23 -7.40
N ASN A 15 7.66 -8.48 -6.11
CA ASN A 15 8.53 -9.23 -5.22
C ASN A 15 10.01 -8.81 -5.16
N ALA A 16 10.40 -8.11 -4.10
CA ALA A 16 11.79 -7.74 -3.87
C ALA A 16 12.43 -8.64 -2.82
N LYS A 17 13.67 -9.07 -3.06
CA LYS A 17 14.45 -9.84 -2.09
C LYS A 17 15.40 -8.94 -1.31
N ILE A 18 15.52 -9.19 -0.02
CA ILE A 18 16.46 -8.53 0.88
C ILE A 18 17.04 -9.56 1.85
N ASN A 19 18.32 -9.44 2.20
CA ASN A 19 18.92 -10.25 3.26
C ASN A 19 18.74 -9.52 4.59
N ILE A 20 18.05 -10.15 5.53
CA ILE A 20 17.70 -9.62 6.85
C ILE A 20 18.16 -10.63 7.89
N ALA A 21 19.02 -10.23 8.82
CA ALA A 21 19.56 -11.10 9.86
C ALA A 21 20.15 -12.44 9.32
N GLY A 22 20.71 -12.43 8.10
CA GLY A 22 21.26 -13.63 7.45
C GLY A 22 20.22 -14.51 6.74
N VAL A 23 18.94 -14.12 6.74
CA VAL A 23 17.83 -14.81 6.06
C VAL A 23 17.46 -14.03 4.80
N GLU A 24 17.34 -14.72 3.65
CA GLU A 24 16.78 -14.10 2.45
C GLU A 24 15.25 -14.00 2.60
N VAL A 25 14.75 -12.77 2.67
CA VAL A 25 13.33 -12.44 2.77
C VAL A 25 12.85 -11.90 1.43
N GLU A 26 11.70 -12.40 0.95
CA GLU A 26 11.03 -11.90 -0.24
C GLU A 26 9.79 -11.08 0.15
N VAL A 27 9.80 -9.79 -0.13
CA VAL A 27 8.70 -8.85 0.13
C VAL A 27 7.79 -8.80 -1.10
N LYS A 28 6.51 -9.16 -0.96
CA LYS A 28 5.53 -9.31 -2.05
C LYS A 28 4.42 -8.29 -1.96
N GLU A 29 3.90 -7.83 -3.11
CA GLU A 29 2.69 -7.01 -3.11
C GLU A 29 1.47 -7.85 -2.70
N TYR A 30 0.51 -7.25 -1.99
CA TYR A 30 -0.70 -7.95 -1.58
C TYR A 30 -1.57 -8.43 -2.76
N THR A 31 -1.80 -9.73 -2.80
CA THR A 31 -2.77 -10.37 -3.70
C THR A 31 -4.20 -9.98 -3.35
N LEU A 32 -5.13 -10.12 -4.30
CA LEU A 32 -6.57 -9.90 -4.05
C LEU A 32 -7.09 -10.76 -2.89
N LEU A 33 -6.64 -12.02 -2.78
CA LEU A 33 -7.06 -12.91 -1.70
C LEU A 33 -6.67 -12.35 -0.33
N GLN A 34 -5.41 -11.95 -0.16
CA GLN A 34 -4.92 -11.34 1.08
C GLN A 34 -5.68 -10.05 1.40
N GLN A 35 -5.95 -9.22 0.40
CA GLN A 35 -6.72 -7.99 0.58
C GLN A 35 -8.14 -8.26 1.12
N LEU A 36 -8.80 -9.31 0.64
CA LEU A 36 -10.14 -9.69 1.10
C LEU A 36 -10.11 -10.30 2.49
N GLN A 37 -9.15 -11.20 2.76
CA GLN A 37 -9.02 -11.86 4.07
C GLN A 37 -8.67 -10.88 5.19
N HIS A 38 -7.87 -9.85 4.88
CA HIS A 38 -7.34 -8.91 5.87
C HIS A 38 -7.99 -7.52 5.76
N HIS A 39 -9.13 -7.39 5.06
CA HIS A 39 -9.75 -6.11 4.76
C HIS A 39 -9.97 -5.27 6.04
N GLU A 40 -10.61 -5.85 7.06
CA GLU A 40 -10.92 -5.14 8.31
C GLU A 40 -9.65 -4.59 9.01
N LYS A 41 -8.53 -5.32 8.93
CA LYS A 41 -7.24 -4.90 9.50
C LYS A 41 -6.53 -3.84 8.66
N LEU A 42 -6.66 -3.90 7.35
CA LEU A 42 -6.06 -2.94 6.41
C LEU A 42 -6.72 -1.57 6.50
N MET A 43 -8.03 -1.52 6.75
CA MET A 43 -8.82 -0.29 6.61
C MET A 43 -8.45 0.85 7.58
N PRO A 44 -8.19 0.62 8.88
CA PRO A 44 -7.74 1.67 9.80
C PRO A 44 -6.49 2.40 9.30
N PHE A 45 -5.47 1.65 8.90
CA PHE A 45 -4.25 2.21 8.34
C PHE A 45 -4.51 2.96 7.02
N ILE A 46 -5.30 2.37 6.11
CA ILE A 46 -5.68 3.02 4.84
C ILE A 46 -6.44 4.34 5.07
N HIS A 47 -7.33 4.39 6.06
CA HIS A 47 -8.06 5.62 6.41
C HIS A 47 -7.11 6.70 6.91
N SER A 48 -6.21 6.37 7.82
CA SER A 48 -5.18 7.30 8.29
C SER A 48 -4.28 7.79 7.15
N LEU A 49 -3.92 6.90 6.23
CA LEU A 49 -3.14 7.26 5.05
C LEU A 49 -3.91 8.19 4.11
N ARG A 50 -5.22 7.98 3.92
CA ARG A 50 -6.09 8.89 3.14
C ARG A 50 -6.10 10.30 3.72
N GLU A 51 -6.23 10.43 5.03
CA GLU A 51 -6.19 11.71 5.73
C GLU A 51 -4.82 12.38 5.57
N THR A 52 -3.75 11.59 5.74
CA THR A 52 -2.36 12.04 5.58
C THR A 52 -2.06 12.52 4.15
N MET A 53 -2.64 11.85 3.15
CA MET A 53 -2.45 12.16 1.72
C MET A 53 -3.51 13.13 1.15
N ALA A 54 -4.47 13.60 1.95
CA ALA A 54 -5.53 14.49 1.50
C ALA A 54 -4.97 15.83 0.96
N ASP A 55 -3.94 16.35 1.62
CA ASP A 55 -3.11 17.44 1.10
C ASP A 55 -1.81 16.90 0.49
N LYS A 56 -1.88 16.55 -0.79
CA LYS A 56 -0.76 16.01 -1.57
C LYS A 56 0.48 16.89 -1.55
N ALA A 57 0.33 18.21 -1.45
CA ALA A 57 1.47 19.13 -1.45
C ALA A 57 2.29 19.05 -0.15
N SER A 58 1.68 18.52 0.92
CA SER A 58 2.26 18.44 2.25
C SER A 58 2.68 17.02 2.66
N PHE A 59 2.52 16.03 1.78
CA PHE A 59 2.92 14.65 2.06
C PHE A 59 4.44 14.53 2.10
N SER A 60 4.97 13.96 3.17
CA SER A 60 6.41 13.78 3.40
C SER A 60 6.69 12.41 4.00
N LEU A 61 7.97 12.01 4.00
CA LEU A 61 8.40 10.79 4.68
C LEU A 61 8.07 10.85 6.18
N ASP A 62 8.27 11.98 6.85
CA ASP A 62 7.96 12.14 8.28
C ASP A 62 6.48 11.86 8.57
N LYS A 63 5.56 12.42 7.77
CA LYS A 63 4.12 12.16 7.94
C LYS A 63 3.73 10.71 7.65
N LEU A 64 4.41 10.08 6.69
CA LEU A 64 4.24 8.66 6.44
C LEU A 64 4.69 7.85 7.66
N MET A 65 5.84 8.18 8.25
CA MET A 65 6.35 7.51 9.44
C MET A 65 5.48 7.73 10.66
N ASP A 66 4.91 8.93 10.84
CA ASP A 66 3.91 9.21 11.89
C ASP A 66 2.67 8.32 11.71
N CYS A 67 2.17 8.22 10.48
CA CYS A 67 1.04 7.36 10.14
C CYS A 67 1.36 5.87 10.38
N ILE A 68 2.53 5.39 9.98
CA ILE A 68 2.97 4.01 10.23
C ILE A 68 3.07 3.74 11.74
N SER A 69 3.67 4.66 12.48
CA SER A 69 3.88 4.52 13.93
C SER A 69 2.56 4.50 14.72
N ALA A 70 1.58 5.29 14.30
CA ALA A 70 0.25 5.29 14.92
C ALA A 70 -0.52 3.97 14.73
N HIS A 71 -0.16 3.18 13.70
CA HIS A 71 -0.80 1.89 13.36
C HIS A 71 0.20 0.72 13.43
N TYR A 72 1.23 0.83 14.26
CA TYR A 72 2.39 -0.08 14.20
C TYR A 72 2.02 -1.57 14.35
N GLN A 73 1.03 -1.91 15.17
CA GLN A 73 0.62 -3.31 15.36
C GLN A 73 0.09 -3.91 14.05
N ASP A 74 -0.82 -3.20 13.38
CA ASP A 74 -1.37 -3.61 12.10
C ASP A 74 -0.28 -3.62 11.03
N VAL A 75 0.61 -2.62 11.01
CA VAL A 75 1.71 -2.56 10.04
C VAL A 75 2.65 -3.76 10.20
N LEU A 76 2.99 -4.20 11.42
CA LEU A 76 3.84 -5.37 11.63
C LEU A 76 3.19 -6.65 11.10
N GLU A 77 1.88 -6.82 11.29
CA GLU A 77 1.14 -7.95 10.70
C GLU A 77 1.12 -7.90 9.17
N LEU A 78 0.98 -6.70 8.61
CA LEU A 78 0.99 -6.45 7.18
C LEU A 78 2.37 -6.74 6.56
N VAL A 79 3.46 -6.34 7.22
CA VAL A 79 4.83 -6.67 6.80
C VAL A 79 5.05 -8.18 6.85
N ALA A 80 4.63 -8.85 7.94
CA ALA A 80 4.71 -10.30 8.08
C ALA A 80 3.96 -11.02 6.94
N LEU A 81 2.74 -10.57 6.63
CA LEU A 81 1.93 -11.10 5.53
C LEU A 81 2.58 -10.90 4.15
N SER A 82 3.23 -9.76 3.93
CA SER A 82 3.93 -9.44 2.67
C SER A 82 5.20 -10.26 2.49
N THR A 83 5.79 -10.75 3.58
CA THR A 83 7.10 -11.43 3.58
C THR A 83 7.02 -12.95 3.77
N ASP A 84 5.82 -13.48 3.99
CA ASP A 84 5.57 -14.85 4.45
C ASP A 84 6.37 -15.20 5.72
N GLN A 85 6.65 -14.21 6.58
CA GLN A 85 7.34 -14.38 7.87
C GLN A 85 6.36 -14.31 9.05
N SER A 86 6.80 -14.72 10.23
CA SER A 86 6.02 -14.53 11.46
C SER A 86 6.11 -13.09 11.97
N VAL A 87 5.07 -12.61 12.65
CA VAL A 87 5.12 -11.30 13.33
C VAL A 87 6.25 -11.23 14.36
N GLU A 88 6.52 -12.36 15.04
CA GLU A 88 7.65 -12.48 15.98
C GLU A 88 9.01 -12.27 15.29
N PHE A 89 9.20 -12.79 14.07
CA PHE A 89 10.42 -12.55 13.30
C PHE A 89 10.58 -11.05 13.03
N ILE A 90 9.52 -10.38 12.58
CA ILE A 90 9.55 -8.94 12.29
C ILE A 90 9.81 -8.11 13.55
N GLN A 91 9.16 -8.43 14.68
CA GLN A 91 9.33 -7.72 15.96
C GLN A 91 10.73 -7.82 16.54
N ASN A 92 11.48 -8.88 16.21
CA ASN A 92 12.83 -9.10 16.71
C ASN A 92 13.90 -8.41 15.87
N LEU A 93 13.55 -7.83 14.70
CA LEU A 93 14.48 -7.07 13.87
C LEU A 93 14.91 -5.79 14.59
N LYS A 94 16.16 -5.37 14.35
CA LYS A 94 16.77 -4.20 14.99
C LYS A 94 17.64 -3.44 14.01
N GLY A 95 17.82 -2.15 14.28
CA GLY A 95 18.73 -1.30 13.52
C GLY A 95 18.41 -1.28 12.01
N GLU A 96 19.46 -1.29 11.21
CA GLU A 96 19.38 -1.16 9.74
C GLU A 96 18.51 -2.23 9.08
N ASP A 97 18.47 -3.45 9.61
CA ASP A 97 17.62 -4.53 9.10
C ASP A 97 16.13 -4.19 9.22
N ALA A 98 15.72 -3.63 10.37
CA ALA A 98 14.33 -3.25 10.60
C ALA A 98 13.91 -2.07 9.70
N GLU A 99 14.77 -1.06 9.60
CA GLU A 99 14.54 0.12 8.77
C GLU A 99 14.47 -0.25 7.29
N SER A 100 15.42 -1.06 6.82
CA SER A 100 15.49 -1.49 5.42
C SER A 100 14.28 -2.33 5.02
N LEU A 101 13.84 -3.25 5.88
CA LEU A 101 12.66 -4.06 5.61
C LEU A 101 11.40 -3.21 5.53
N LEU A 102 11.21 -2.26 6.47
CA LEU A 102 10.03 -1.39 6.47
C LEU A 102 9.98 -0.51 5.21
N MET A 103 11.12 0.07 4.82
CA MET A 103 11.20 0.88 3.61
C MET A 103 10.93 0.05 2.36
N LEU A 104 11.49 -1.17 2.27
CA LEU A 104 11.24 -2.06 1.14
C LEU A 104 9.78 -2.52 1.06
N TRP A 105 9.18 -2.86 2.21
CA TRP A 105 7.75 -3.16 2.32
C TRP A 105 6.88 -2.02 1.78
N TRP A 106 7.18 -0.78 2.18
CA TRP A 106 6.46 0.38 1.68
C TRP A 106 6.64 0.52 0.17
N THR A 107 7.87 0.44 -0.34
CA THR A 107 8.14 0.55 -1.79
C THR A 107 7.39 -0.52 -2.61
N VAL A 108 7.35 -1.77 -2.14
CA VAL A 108 6.66 -2.86 -2.85
C VAL A 108 5.14 -2.69 -2.80
N ASN A 109 4.58 -2.12 -1.73
CA ASN A 109 3.14 -2.05 -1.51
C ASN A 109 2.53 -0.65 -1.73
N SER A 110 3.32 0.38 -2.04
CA SER A 110 2.85 1.76 -2.15
C SER A 110 1.81 1.94 -3.24
N ASP A 111 1.91 1.21 -4.34
CA ASP A 111 0.93 1.27 -5.43
C ASP A 111 -0.42 0.68 -5.00
N PHE A 112 -0.40 -0.44 -4.28
CA PHE A 112 -1.59 -1.00 -3.64
C PHE A 112 -2.25 0.02 -2.71
N PHE A 113 -1.49 0.63 -1.80
CA PHE A 113 -2.03 1.62 -0.86
C PHE A 113 -2.54 2.86 -1.57
N THR A 114 -1.83 3.35 -2.60
CA THR A 114 -2.25 4.51 -3.39
C THR A 114 -3.59 4.25 -4.09
N ARG A 115 -3.79 3.06 -4.69
CA ARG A 115 -5.08 2.68 -5.27
C ARG A 115 -6.22 2.70 -4.24
N LYS A 116 -5.98 2.20 -3.03
CA LYS A 116 -6.95 2.22 -1.93
C LYS A 116 -7.22 3.64 -1.42
N VAL A 117 -6.21 4.50 -1.37
CA VAL A 117 -6.36 5.91 -0.99
C VAL A 117 -7.25 6.66 -1.98
N LEU A 118 -7.10 6.41 -3.28
CA LEU A 118 -7.86 7.08 -4.34
C LEU A 118 -9.31 6.57 -4.49
N GLN A 119 -9.62 5.39 -3.95
CA GLN A 119 -10.92 4.74 -4.11
C GLN A 119 -12.14 5.65 -3.82
N PRO A 120 -12.20 6.42 -2.72
CA PRO A 120 -13.35 7.31 -2.45
C PRO A 120 -13.51 8.44 -3.47
N THR A 121 -12.41 8.87 -4.11
CA THR A 121 -12.48 9.87 -5.19
C THR A 121 -13.12 9.27 -6.43
N LEU A 122 -12.75 8.04 -6.77
CA LEU A 122 -13.35 7.29 -7.88
C LEU A 122 -14.84 7.02 -7.64
N GLU A 123 -15.21 6.67 -6.40
CA GLU A 123 -16.62 6.47 -6.00
C GLU A 123 -17.44 7.76 -6.19
N LYS A 124 -16.92 8.91 -5.76
CA LYS A 124 -17.58 10.22 -5.97
C LYS A 124 -17.75 10.55 -7.45
N MET A 125 -16.76 10.26 -8.28
CA MET A 125 -16.84 10.48 -9.74
C MET A 125 -17.90 9.58 -10.38
N ALA A 126 -17.95 8.31 -9.99
CA ALA A 126 -18.96 7.36 -10.47
C ALA A 126 -20.38 7.81 -10.09
N MET A 127 -20.60 8.27 -8.85
CA MET A 127 -21.90 8.76 -8.40
C MET A 127 -22.36 10.00 -9.17
N LYS A 128 -21.47 10.97 -9.42
CA LYS A 128 -21.78 12.14 -10.27
C LYS A 128 -22.20 11.75 -11.69
N GLN A 129 -21.59 10.71 -12.25
CA GLN A 129 -21.96 10.21 -13.58
C GLN A 129 -23.37 9.60 -13.58
N VAL A 130 -23.72 8.84 -12.54
CA VAL A 130 -25.08 8.29 -12.35
C VAL A 130 -26.12 9.41 -12.23
N GLU A 131 -25.85 10.45 -11.44
CA GLU A 131 -26.71 11.64 -11.32
C GLU A 131 -26.89 12.37 -12.66
N THR A 132 -25.82 12.51 -13.45
CA THR A 132 -25.88 13.14 -14.77
C THR A 132 -26.74 12.33 -15.75
N LEU A 133 -26.58 11.01 -15.78
CA LEU A 133 -27.36 10.14 -16.67
C LEU A 133 -28.84 10.10 -16.29
N THR A 134 -29.15 10.02 -14.99
CA THR A 134 -30.53 9.98 -14.48
C THR A 134 -31.26 11.31 -14.67
N SER A 135 -30.59 12.45 -14.46
CA SER A 135 -31.15 13.79 -14.70
C SER A 135 -31.38 14.09 -16.19
N ALA A 136 -30.50 13.63 -17.08
CA ALA A 136 -30.69 13.73 -18.54
C ALA A 136 -31.89 12.90 -19.04
N SER A 137 -32.10 11.70 -18.47
CA SER A 137 -33.27 10.87 -18.81
C SER A 137 -34.59 11.48 -18.35
N LEU A 138 -34.64 12.17 -17.21
CA LEU A 138 -35.85 12.85 -16.72
C LEU A 138 -36.19 14.13 -17.50
N SER A 139 -35.20 14.79 -18.10
CA SER A 139 -35.38 16.04 -18.86
C SER A 139 -35.84 15.82 -20.31
N SER A 140 -35.90 14.55 -20.75
CA SER A 140 -36.21 14.14 -22.13
C SER A 140 -37.63 13.55 -22.28
N THR A 141 -38.47 13.70 -21.26
CA THR A 141 -39.88 13.25 -21.18
C THR A 141 -40.77 14.43 -20.84
#